data_AF-A0A1G9URT0-F1
#
_entry.id   AF-A0A1G9URT0-F1
#
_cell.length_a   1.000
_cell.length_b   1.000
_cell.length_c   1.000
_cell.angle_alpha   90.00
_cell.angle_beta   90.00
_cell.angle_gamma   90.00
#
_symmetry.space_group_name_H-M   'P 1'
#
loop_
_entity.id
_entity.type
_entity.pdbx_description
1 polymer ?
#
loop_
_entity_poly.entity_id
_entity_poly.type
_entity_poly.pdbx_seq_one_letter_code
_entity_poly.pdbx_strand_id
1 'polypeptide(L)'
;MINQKIKNVETVDIIDIILQSRSEEVAEIKALETDLPVITSESFFTDNISGGFASKEEFLKHIKALNRNELKALQTVLEYMENNEKLDVPPFESLDKEGRNYLWCVKRGKLGNAGFKLLTFGKLSTFIGIYLMGVVKSSVTLTGLHNEANKK
;
A
#
# COMPACT_ATOMS: atom_id res chain seq x y z
N MET A 1 -7.54 -43.70 -60.67
CA MET A 1 -6.60 -42.55 -60.70
C MET A 1 -7.06 -41.53 -59.66
N ILE A 2 -6.21 -41.36 -58.64
CA ILE A 2 -6.05 -40.29 -57.62
C ILE A 2 -7.30 -39.52 -57.16
N ASN A 3 -7.80 -39.91 -55.97
CA ASN A 3 -8.63 -39.08 -55.08
C ASN A 3 -7.73 -38.07 -54.35
N GLN A 4 -7.82 -36.78 -54.67
CA GLN A 4 -7.18 -35.72 -53.87
C GLN A 4 -8.10 -35.36 -52.71
N LYS A 5 -7.75 -35.82 -51.49
CA LYS A 5 -8.26 -35.26 -50.24
C LYS A 5 -7.55 -33.92 -50.00
N ILE A 6 -8.26 -32.82 -50.24
CA ILE A 6 -7.84 -31.49 -49.78
C ILE A 6 -7.98 -31.49 -48.25
N LYS A 7 -6.85 -31.42 -47.55
CA LYS A 7 -6.84 -31.16 -46.11
C LYS A 7 -7.20 -29.69 -45.92
N ASN A 8 -8.30 -29.41 -45.24
CA ASN A 8 -8.59 -28.09 -44.70
C ASN A 8 -7.44 -27.73 -43.75
N VAL A 9 -6.67 -26.72 -44.12
CA VAL A 9 -5.74 -26.05 -43.22
C VAL A 9 -6.63 -25.19 -42.34
N GLU A 10 -6.75 -25.55 -41.06
CA GLU A 10 -7.40 -24.71 -40.06
C GLU A 10 -6.63 -23.38 -39.99
N THR A 11 -7.23 -22.34 -40.55
CA THR A 11 -6.76 -20.97 -40.38
C THR A 11 -6.96 -20.62 -38.93
N VAL A 12 -5.87 -20.60 -38.16
CA VAL A 12 -5.85 -19.97 -36.84
C VAL A 12 -6.25 -18.52 -37.06
N ASP A 13 -7.42 -18.13 -36.52
CA ASP A 13 -7.94 -16.78 -36.68
C ASP A 13 -6.96 -15.83 -35.98
N ILE A 14 -6.51 -14.81 -36.70
CA ILE A 14 -5.60 -13.79 -36.18
C ILE A 14 -6.22 -13.12 -34.94
N ILE A 15 -7.55 -13.09 -34.85
CA ILE A 15 -8.28 -12.62 -33.66
C ILE A 15 -7.98 -13.51 -32.44
N ASP A 16 -7.95 -14.83 -32.60
CA ASP A 16 -7.66 -15.77 -31.50
C ASP A 16 -6.22 -15.59 -31.00
N ILE A 17 -5.26 -15.35 -31.91
CA ILE A 17 -3.86 -15.06 -31.55
C ILE A 17 -3.77 -13.75 -30.75
N ILE A 18 -4.51 -12.72 -31.14
CA ILE A 18 -4.53 -11.41 -30.45
C ILE A 18 -5.23 -11.51 -29.09
N LEU A 19 -6.30 -12.30 -28.98
CA LEU A 19 -7.00 -12.52 -27.72
C LEU A 19 -6.15 -13.34 -26.75
N GLN A 20 -5.44 -14.35 -27.25
CA GLN A 20 -4.57 -15.19 -26.45
C GLN A 20 -3.35 -14.41 -25.93
N SER A 21 -2.68 -13.62 -26.78
CA SER A 21 -1.55 -12.79 -26.35
C SER A 21 -1.93 -11.74 -25.30
N ARG A 22 -3.13 -11.13 -25.43
CA ARG A 22 -3.68 -10.24 -24.39
C ARG A 22 -4.01 -10.95 -23.10
N SER A 23 -4.52 -12.18 -23.17
CA SER A 23 -4.82 -12.98 -21.98
C SER A 23 -3.55 -13.39 -21.24
N GLU A 24 -2.47 -13.67 -21.97
CA GLU A 24 -1.15 -13.99 -21.45
C GLU A 24 -0.52 -12.76 -20.80
N GLU A 25 -0.54 -11.58 -21.44
CA GLU A 25 -0.10 -10.31 -20.83
C GLU A 25 -0.88 -9.98 -19.54
N VAL A 26 -2.21 -10.17 -19.54
CA VAL A 26 -3.04 -9.91 -18.35
C VAL A 26 -2.76 -10.92 -17.24
N ALA A 27 -2.46 -12.17 -17.58
CA ALA A 27 -2.06 -13.19 -16.61
C ALA A 27 -0.67 -12.91 -16.03
N GLU A 28 0.27 -12.43 -16.85
CA GLU A 28 1.62 -12.03 -16.43
C GLU A 28 1.59 -10.80 -15.51
N ILE A 29 0.76 -9.80 -15.85
CA ILE A 29 0.52 -8.62 -15.00
C ILE A 29 -0.10 -9.04 -13.66
N LYS A 30 -1.07 -9.95 -13.67
CA LYS A 30 -1.66 -10.50 -12.43
C LYS A 30 -0.68 -11.35 -11.62
N ALA A 31 0.22 -12.07 -12.29
CA ALA A 31 1.27 -12.86 -11.63
C ALA A 31 2.30 -11.96 -10.92
N LEU A 32 2.58 -10.77 -11.47
CA LEU A 32 3.42 -9.75 -10.83
C LEU A 32 2.75 -9.08 -9.61
N GLU A 33 1.42 -9.06 -9.53
CA GLU A 33 0.67 -8.55 -8.36
C GLU A 33 0.66 -9.53 -7.16
N THR A 34 1.12 -10.77 -7.34
CA THR A 34 0.91 -11.86 -6.37
C THR A 34 1.96 -12.02 -5.27
N ASP A 35 3.12 -11.36 -5.31
CA ASP A 35 4.20 -11.62 -4.32
C ASP A 35 4.80 -10.37 -3.65
N LEU A 36 4.04 -9.28 -3.60
CA LEU A 36 4.49 -8.11 -2.82
C LEU A 36 4.57 -8.46 -1.33
N PRO A 37 5.68 -8.12 -0.65
CA PRO A 37 5.81 -8.35 0.78
C PRO A 37 4.71 -7.59 1.55
N VAL A 38 4.11 -8.25 2.52
CA VAL A 38 3.07 -7.68 3.38
C VAL A 38 3.72 -7.19 4.67
N ILE A 39 3.64 -5.89 4.92
CA ILE A 39 4.04 -5.31 6.21
C ILE A 39 2.91 -5.55 7.20
N THR A 40 3.22 -6.26 8.29
CA THR A 40 2.33 -6.53 9.42
C THR A 40 2.66 -5.60 10.60
N SER A 41 1.79 -5.56 11.61
CA SER A 41 2.08 -4.81 12.84
C SER A 41 3.35 -5.31 13.55
N GLU A 42 3.68 -6.60 13.43
CA GLU A 42 4.90 -7.16 13.98
C GLU A 42 6.14 -6.67 13.23
N SER A 43 6.14 -6.78 11.89
CA SER A 43 7.27 -6.35 11.04
C SER A 43 7.45 -4.84 10.97
N PHE A 44 6.42 -4.07 11.37
CA PHE A 44 6.49 -2.62 11.42
C PHE A 44 7.50 -2.14 12.48
N PHE A 45 7.67 -2.86 13.58
CA PHE A 45 8.53 -2.44 14.68
C PHE A 45 9.97 -2.90 14.52
N THR A 46 10.91 -1.97 14.73
CA THR A 46 12.35 -2.26 14.72
C THR A 46 12.77 -3.21 15.84
N ASP A 47 12.00 -3.25 16.93
CA ASP A 47 12.20 -4.15 18.06
C ASP A 47 12.03 -5.62 17.68
N ASN A 48 11.21 -5.90 16.66
CA ASN A 48 10.91 -7.25 16.21
C ASN A 48 11.72 -7.64 14.97
N ILE A 49 11.90 -6.71 14.02
CA ILE A 49 12.59 -6.98 12.74
C ILE A 49 13.59 -5.87 12.41
N SER A 50 14.83 -6.29 12.08
CA SER A 50 15.84 -5.39 11.52
C SER A 50 15.33 -4.79 10.20
N GLY A 51 15.13 -3.48 10.17
CA GLY A 51 14.52 -2.79 9.03
C GLY A 51 13.06 -2.34 9.23
N GLY A 52 12.50 -2.53 10.42
CA GLY A 52 11.22 -1.90 10.79
C GLY A 52 11.24 -0.36 10.68
N PHE A 53 10.05 0.25 10.79
CA PHE A 53 9.85 1.67 10.53
C PHE A 53 9.92 2.53 11.79
N ALA A 54 9.54 2.01 12.96
CA ALA A 54 9.61 2.74 14.22
C ALA A 54 9.89 1.79 15.38
N SER A 55 10.37 2.31 16.51
CA SER A 55 10.43 1.50 17.73
C SER A 55 9.06 1.45 18.42
N LYS A 56 8.83 0.41 19.24
CA LYS A 56 7.63 0.29 20.07
C LYS A 56 7.51 1.50 21.01
N GLU A 57 8.61 1.93 21.62
CA GLU A 57 8.65 3.11 22.50
C GLU A 57 8.27 4.40 21.77
N GLU A 58 8.85 4.64 20.58
CA GLU A 58 8.58 5.84 19.79
C GLU A 58 7.10 5.92 19.40
N PHE A 59 6.52 4.81 18.94
CA PHE A 59 5.10 4.72 18.63
C PHE A 59 4.22 5.02 19.85
N LEU A 60 4.52 4.42 21.01
CA LEU A 60 3.75 4.64 22.25
C LEU A 60 3.83 6.09 22.72
N LYS A 61 4.99 6.74 22.58
CA LYS A 61 5.16 8.16 22.89
C LYS A 61 4.35 9.02 21.92
N HIS A 62 4.39 8.68 20.63
CA HIS A 62 3.66 9.40 19.59
C HIS A 62 2.15 9.34 19.82
N ILE A 63 1.55 8.15 19.95
CA ILE A 63 0.09 8.01 20.11
C ILE A 63 -0.46 8.70 21.35
N LYS A 64 0.33 8.77 22.44
CA LYS A 64 -0.06 9.48 23.67
C LYS A 64 -0.06 11.00 23.50
N ALA A 65 0.72 11.53 22.55
CA ALA A 65 0.80 12.94 22.26
C ALA A 65 -0.27 13.41 21.25
N LEU A 66 -0.90 12.48 20.52
CA LEU A 66 -1.92 12.81 19.54
C LEU A 66 -3.25 13.20 20.20
N ASN A 67 -3.86 14.27 19.70
CA ASN A 67 -5.25 14.55 20.00
C ASN A 67 -6.20 13.62 19.20
N ARG A 68 -7.49 13.65 19.52
CA ARG A 68 -8.50 12.78 18.90
C ARG A 68 -8.55 12.88 17.37
N ASN A 69 -8.37 14.07 16.81
CA ASN A 69 -8.42 14.28 15.35
C ASN A 69 -7.15 13.75 14.69
N GLU A 70 -5.99 13.94 15.31
CA GLU A 70 -4.72 13.42 14.81
C GLU A 70 -4.68 11.88 14.88
N LEU A 71 -5.22 11.29 15.95
CA LEU A 71 -5.35 9.85 16.07
C LEU A 71 -6.30 9.29 14.99
N LYS A 72 -7.41 9.99 14.72
CA LYS A 72 -8.34 9.63 13.65
C LYS A 72 -7.67 9.73 12.27
N ALA A 73 -6.81 10.72 12.05
CA ALA A 73 -6.05 10.85 10.81
C ALA A 73 -5.09 9.66 10.61
N LEU A 74 -4.35 9.28 11.64
CA LEU A 74 -3.49 8.09 11.62
C LEU A 74 -4.28 6.81 11.32
N GLN A 75 -5.38 6.59 12.06
CA GLN A 75 -6.26 5.46 11.83
C GLN A 75 -6.77 5.42 10.39
N THR A 76 -7.23 6.57 9.86
CA THR A 76 -7.78 6.69 8.51
C THR A 76 -6.74 6.34 7.44
N VAL A 77 -5.47 6.76 7.61
CA VAL A 77 -4.41 6.40 6.65
C VAL A 77 -4.10 4.91 6.69
N LEU A 78 -3.99 4.32 7.89
CA LEU A 78 -3.75 2.89 8.03
C LEU A 78 -4.90 2.06 7.44
N GLU A 79 -6.16 2.46 7.66
CA GLU A 79 -7.33 1.81 7.06
C GLU A 79 -7.31 1.89 5.53
N TYR A 80 -6.90 3.02 4.95
CA TYR A 80 -6.75 3.10 3.49
C TYR A 80 -5.66 2.18 2.97
N MET A 81 -4.53 2.09 3.67
CA MET A 81 -3.44 1.20 3.28
C MET A 81 -3.83 -0.27 3.39
N GLU A 82 -4.55 -0.65 4.45
CA GLU A 82 -5.10 -2.00 4.64
C GLU A 82 -6.08 -2.39 3.54
N ASN A 83 -6.93 -1.45 3.10
CA ASN A 83 -7.91 -1.65 2.03
C ASN A 83 -7.32 -1.50 0.62
N ASN A 84 -5.99 -1.36 0.47
CA ASN A 84 -5.30 -1.08 -0.79
C ASN A 84 -5.86 0.16 -1.53
N GLU A 85 -6.37 1.14 -0.79
CA GLU A 85 -6.83 2.41 -1.34
C GLU A 85 -5.65 3.35 -1.60
N LYS A 86 -5.76 4.15 -2.67
CA LYS A 86 -4.76 5.17 -3.00
C LYS A 86 -5.04 6.45 -2.21
N LEU A 87 -4.03 6.93 -1.49
CA LEU A 87 -3.97 8.30 -1.01
C LEU A 87 -3.02 9.12 -1.88
N ASP A 88 -3.34 10.39 -2.07
CA ASP A 88 -2.40 11.35 -2.63
C ASP A 88 -1.60 11.96 -1.47
N VAL A 89 -0.31 11.64 -1.41
CA VAL A 89 0.59 12.07 -0.35
C VAL A 89 1.88 12.57 -1.01
N PRO A 90 2.32 13.81 -0.72
CA PRO A 90 3.60 14.32 -1.19
C PRO A 90 4.75 13.44 -0.69
N PRO A 91 5.86 13.34 -1.45
CA PRO A 91 6.99 12.49 -1.09
C PRO A 91 7.89 13.09 0.00
N PHE A 92 7.50 14.20 0.63
CA PHE A 92 8.28 14.91 1.63
C PHE A 92 7.40 15.36 2.80
N GLU A 93 7.99 15.34 4.00
CA GLU A 93 7.39 15.86 5.21
C GLU A 93 7.47 17.39 5.25
N SER A 94 6.56 17.99 6.01
CA SER A 94 6.56 19.41 6.34
C SER A 94 6.49 19.59 7.85
N LEU A 95 6.82 20.78 8.35
CA LEU A 95 6.73 21.11 9.77
C LEU A 95 5.43 21.85 10.08
N ASP A 96 4.73 21.42 11.13
CA ASP A 96 3.60 22.16 11.66
C ASP A 96 4.04 23.39 12.49
N LYS A 97 3.09 24.12 13.06
CA LYS A 97 3.37 25.32 13.87
C LYS A 97 4.12 25.01 15.17
N GLU A 98 4.11 23.75 15.59
CA GLU A 98 4.76 23.24 16.80
C GLU A 98 6.11 22.58 16.47
N GLY A 99 6.54 22.61 15.20
CA GLY A 99 7.79 21.99 14.75
C GLY A 99 7.71 20.47 14.62
N ARG A 100 6.50 19.88 14.55
CA ARG A 100 6.29 18.44 14.38
C ARG A 100 6.22 18.12 12.89
N ASN A 101 6.87 17.03 12.49
CA ASN A 101 6.81 16.52 11.12
C ASN A 101 5.40 16.01 10.79
N TYR A 102 4.92 16.33 9.60
CA TYR A 102 3.66 15.85 9.08
C TYR A 102 3.68 15.62 7.57
N LEU A 103 2.80 14.74 7.11
CA LEU A 103 2.44 14.57 5.71
C LEU A 103 1.06 15.18 5.45
N TRP A 104 0.92 15.89 4.34
CA TRP A 104 -0.38 16.36 3.87
C TRP A 104 -1.05 15.27 3.04
N CYS A 105 -2.03 14.59 3.60
CA CYS A 105 -2.73 13.51 2.93
C CYS A 105 -4.00 14.05 2.27
N VAL A 106 -4.23 13.71 1.00
CA VAL A 106 -5.45 14.07 0.27
C VAL A 106 -6.17 12.81 -0.17
N LYS A 107 -7.39 12.62 0.33
CA LYS A 107 -8.32 11.64 -0.24
C LYS A 107 -9.06 12.28 -1.40
N ARG A 108 -8.91 11.72 -2.59
CA ARG A 108 -9.69 12.11 -3.77
C ARG A 108 -11.00 11.32 -3.79
N GLY A 109 -12.13 12.03 -3.78
CA GLY A 109 -13.47 11.44 -3.82
C GLY A 109 -14.30 12.00 -4.97
N LYS A 110 -15.37 11.29 -5.34
CA LYS A 110 -16.32 11.74 -6.39
C LYS A 110 -17.02 13.07 -6.05
N LEU A 111 -17.18 13.36 -4.75
CA LEU A 111 -17.87 14.54 -4.23
C LEU A 111 -16.92 15.66 -3.78
N GLY A 112 -15.62 15.50 -4.02
CA GLY A 112 -14.59 16.47 -3.62
C GLY A 112 -13.37 15.82 -2.97
N ASN A 113 -12.36 16.65 -2.74
CA ASN A 113 -11.12 16.24 -2.10
C ASN A 113 -11.13 16.63 -0.62
N ALA A 114 -10.72 15.70 0.24
CA ALA A 114 -10.53 15.97 1.68
C ALA A 114 -9.05 15.89 2.01
N GLY A 115 -8.46 17.03 2.37
CA GLY A 115 -7.07 17.14 2.83
C GLY A 115 -6.97 17.14 4.35
N PHE A 116 -6.02 16.39 4.91
CA PHE A 116 -5.77 16.37 6.35
C PHE A 116 -4.28 16.17 6.64
N LYS A 117 -3.86 16.58 7.84
CA LYS A 117 -2.49 16.40 8.33
C LYS A 117 -2.36 15.04 9.02
N LEU A 118 -1.33 14.29 8.64
CA LEU A 118 -0.87 13.12 9.37
C LEU A 118 0.46 13.47 10.04
N LEU A 119 0.49 13.57 11.37
CA LEU A 119 1.78 13.69 12.07
C LEU A 119 2.58 12.40 11.89
N THR A 120 3.87 12.53 11.64
CA THR A 120 4.76 11.39 11.43
C THR A 120 5.66 11.12 12.63
N PHE A 121 6.14 9.89 12.69
CA PHE A 121 7.09 9.38 13.69
C PHE A 121 7.95 8.31 13.03
N GLY A 122 9.15 8.06 13.57
CA GLY A 122 10.11 7.12 13.03
C GLY A 122 10.29 7.32 11.52
N LYS A 123 10.08 6.24 10.77
CA LYS A 123 10.09 6.20 9.30
C LYS A 123 8.69 6.01 8.72
N LEU A 124 7.64 6.53 9.37
CA LEU A 124 6.26 6.43 8.88
C LEU A 124 6.10 6.99 7.46
N SER A 125 6.78 8.10 7.14
CA SER A 125 6.78 8.65 5.79
C SER A 125 7.42 7.72 4.77
N THR A 126 8.49 7.02 5.12
CA THR A 126 9.08 5.98 4.28
C THR A 126 8.12 4.81 4.07
N PHE A 127 7.46 4.34 5.13
CA PHE A 127 6.47 3.26 5.06
C PHE A 127 5.33 3.60 4.09
N ILE A 128 4.76 4.80 4.23
CA ILE A 128 3.70 5.27 3.34
C ILE A 128 4.24 5.41 1.90
N GLY A 129 5.45 5.94 1.74
CA GLY A 129 6.09 6.09 0.43
C GLY A 129 6.25 4.76 -0.32
N ILE A 130 6.82 3.73 0.33
CA ILE A 130 7.01 2.42 -0.31
C ILE A 130 5.69 1.72 -0.61
N TYR A 131 4.65 1.93 0.19
CA TYR A 131 3.29 1.45 -0.10
C TYR A 131 2.71 2.14 -1.34
N LEU A 132 2.79 3.47 -1.41
CA LEU A 132 2.27 4.24 -2.55
C LEU A 132 3.03 3.96 -3.86
N MET A 133 4.30 3.58 -3.76
CA MET A 133 5.11 3.09 -4.89
C MET A 133 4.74 1.67 -5.34
N GLY A 134 3.86 0.96 -4.62
CA GLY A 134 3.47 -0.41 -4.93
C GLY A 134 4.57 -1.44 -4.63
N VAL A 135 5.52 -1.12 -3.74
CA VAL A 135 6.62 -2.03 -3.36
C VAL A 135 6.18 -3.02 -2.29
N VAL A 136 5.20 -2.67 -1.46
CA VAL A 136 4.70 -3.48 -0.35
C VAL A 136 3.17 -3.42 -0.27
N LYS A 137 2.56 -4.44 0.30
CA LYS A 137 1.18 -4.41 0.81
C LYS A 137 1.20 -4.12 2.31
N SER A 138 0.08 -3.63 2.85
CA SER A 138 -0.04 -3.38 4.29
C SER A 138 -1.21 -4.17 4.89
N SER A 139 -0.95 -4.80 6.04
CA SER A 139 -2.00 -5.31 6.94
C SER A 139 -1.88 -4.63 8.32
N VAL A 140 -1.35 -3.41 8.35
CA VAL A 140 -1.07 -2.68 9.59
C VAL A 140 -2.32 -1.92 10.01
N THR A 141 -2.80 -2.19 11.22
CA THR A 141 -3.90 -1.42 11.83
C THR A 141 -3.43 -0.70 13.08
N LEU A 142 -4.11 0.39 13.46
CA LEU A 142 -3.78 1.12 14.68
C LEU A 142 -3.91 0.21 15.92
N THR A 143 -4.95 -0.63 15.98
CA THR A 143 -5.15 -1.61 17.05
C THR A 143 -4.06 -2.68 17.04
N GLY A 144 -3.67 -3.17 15.86
CA GLY A 144 -2.58 -4.13 15.72
C GLY A 144 -1.25 -3.57 16.22
N LEU A 145 -0.90 -2.33 15.83
CA LEU A 145 0.29 -1.64 16.31
C LEU A 145 0.24 -1.44 17.83
N HIS A 146 -0.90 -1.02 18.38
CA HIS A 146 -1.06 -0.83 19.82
C HIS A 146 -0.87 -2.15 20.59
N ASN A 147 -1.51 -3.23 20.15
CA ASN A 147 -1.37 -4.53 20.81
C ASN A 147 0.07 -5.04 20.75
N GLU A 148 0.70 -4.93 19.58
CA GLU A 148 2.07 -5.37 19.35
C GLU A 148 3.10 -4.55 20.15
N ALA A 149 2.92 -3.23 20.23
CA ALA A 149 3.78 -2.35 21.02
C ALA A 149 3.73 -2.64 22.53
N ASN A 150 2.65 -3.24 23.02
CA ASN A 150 2.49 -3.64 24.41
C ASN A 150 2.92 -5.11 24.69
N LYS A 151 3.33 -5.87 23.67
CA LYS A 151 3.94 -7.19 23.87
C LYS A 151 5.38 -7.02 24.36
N LYS A 152 5.73 -7.80 25.38
CA LYS A 152 7.08 -7.87 25.95
C LYS A 152 8.06 -8.57 25.01
#